data_AF-A0A522AJD4-F1
#
_entry.id   AF-A0A522AJD4-F1
#
_cell.length_a   1.000
_cell.length_b   1.000
_cell.length_c   1.000
_cell.angle_alpha   90.00
_cell.angle_beta   90.00
_cell.angle_gamma   90.00
#
_symmetry.space_group_name_H-M   'P 1'
#
loop_
_entity.id
_entity.type
_entity.pdbx_description
1 polymer ?
#
loop_
_entity_poly.entity_id
_entity_poly.type
_entity_poly.pdbx_seq_one_letter_code
_entity_poly.pdbx_strand_id
1 'polypeptide(L)'
;MKKHLLATALLATGCIASTVLIADDRNQSDIESNTPVTIAVFGDWPYNQLLLDNAPLLIDSVNADADVRRVIHVGDIHSGSMPCTSADILPPIATSNPGWNQKVYFQFQQFDAPVVYTPGDNEWTDCHKAKEKSSGAPLKELASVRSLFFAKPGTTLGRNEAEVLSQAQAFDPAYPADAQFVENVIWEESQVVFVTLNMPGSNNDSLPWSGIFADPTAQALERAQRTAADISWLEAAFDRANAEHARAVVIALQADMWDPEALASGGDGLDAYQPFVQKLADLSTAFHRPVLLLNGDSHKFMADHPLADPTSATGMIHHTQATPNLTRITVQGSTNAPAEWLRLTIDPRKPQVFSWTNVPYCTDPLVSCQ
;
A
#
# COMPACT_ATOMS: atom_id res chain seq x y z
N MET A 1 35.81 43.16 -76.35
CA MET A 1 35.31 41.79 -76.11
C MET A 1 35.56 41.41 -74.66
N LYS A 2 34.55 40.81 -74.02
CA LYS A 2 34.52 40.22 -72.67
C LYS A 2 34.50 41.20 -71.49
N LYS A 3 33.37 41.15 -70.78
CA LYS A 3 32.93 41.94 -69.63
C LYS A 3 33.74 41.55 -68.38
N HIS A 4 34.21 42.53 -67.61
CA HIS A 4 34.65 42.36 -66.23
C HIS A 4 33.56 42.89 -65.30
N LEU A 5 32.96 42.00 -64.50
CA LEU A 5 32.14 42.34 -63.35
C LEU A 5 33.04 42.30 -62.11
N LEU A 6 33.10 43.44 -61.41
CA LEU A 6 33.69 43.55 -60.08
C LEU A 6 32.84 42.77 -59.08
N ALA A 7 33.50 41.94 -58.28
CA ALA A 7 32.95 41.34 -57.08
C ALA A 7 33.10 42.33 -55.92
N THR A 8 31.98 42.69 -55.29
CA THR A 8 31.96 43.38 -53.99
C THR A 8 31.24 42.47 -53.01
N ALA A 9 31.97 42.02 -52.00
CA ALA A 9 31.45 41.21 -50.91
C ALA A 9 30.51 42.03 -50.03
N LEU A 10 29.29 41.53 -49.79
CA LEU A 10 28.43 41.96 -48.70
C LEU A 10 28.30 40.80 -47.71
N LEU A 11 28.72 41.04 -46.46
CA LEU A 11 28.42 40.17 -45.33
C LEU A 11 26.92 40.24 -45.03
N ALA A 12 26.25 39.09 -45.02
CA ALA A 12 24.93 38.93 -44.43
C ALA A 12 25.10 38.21 -43.08
N THR A 13 24.94 38.95 -41.99
CA THR A 13 24.74 38.43 -40.64
C THR A 13 23.37 37.75 -40.56
N GLY A 14 23.36 36.42 -40.50
CA GLY A 14 22.16 35.65 -40.22
C GLY A 14 21.87 35.62 -38.72
N CYS A 15 20.88 36.39 -38.28
CA CYS A 15 20.24 36.17 -36.98
C CYS A 15 19.34 34.94 -37.09
N ILE A 16 19.80 33.80 -36.59
CA ILE A 16 18.95 32.64 -36.36
C ILE A 16 18.18 32.91 -35.06
N ALA A 17 16.92 33.30 -35.20
CA ALA A 17 15.98 33.29 -34.08
C ALA A 17 15.66 31.82 -33.76
N SER A 18 16.37 31.25 -32.79
CA SER A 18 16.01 29.97 -32.19
C SER A 18 14.73 30.19 -31.38
N THR A 19 13.57 29.89 -31.98
CA THR A 19 12.34 29.69 -31.22
C THR A 19 12.55 28.46 -30.35
N VAL A 20 12.86 28.66 -29.08
CA VAL A 20 12.75 27.64 -28.06
C VAL A 20 11.27 27.33 -27.95
N LEU A 21 10.84 26.21 -28.54
CA LEU A 21 9.58 25.59 -28.20
C LEU A 21 9.73 25.13 -26.74
N ILE A 22 9.21 25.93 -25.81
CA ILE A 22 8.88 25.43 -24.48
C ILE A 22 7.83 24.35 -24.74
N ALA A 23 8.23 23.10 -24.55
CA ALA A 23 7.28 22.01 -24.42
C ALA A 23 6.42 22.37 -23.22
N ASP A 24 5.16 22.71 -23.51
CA ASP A 24 4.11 22.84 -22.51
C ASP A 24 3.98 21.45 -21.89
N ASP A 25 4.52 21.33 -20.67
CA ASP A 25 4.54 20.09 -19.90
C ASP A 25 3.10 19.76 -19.54
N ARG A 26 2.42 19.04 -20.44
CA ARG A 26 1.07 18.51 -20.22
C ARG A 26 1.14 17.31 -19.26
N ASN A 27 1.72 17.53 -18.09
CA ASN A 27 1.36 16.82 -16.88
C ASN A 27 0.50 17.80 -16.10
N GLN A 28 -0.74 17.99 -16.56
CA GLN A 28 -1.77 18.59 -15.72
C GLN A 28 -1.93 17.60 -14.57
N SER A 29 -1.28 17.89 -13.45
CA SER A 29 -1.13 16.95 -12.34
C SER A 29 -2.50 16.46 -11.92
N ASP A 30 -2.67 15.13 -11.77
CA ASP A 30 -3.94 14.52 -11.37
C ASP A 30 -4.47 15.09 -10.03
N ILE A 31 -3.60 15.77 -9.27
CA ILE A 31 -3.95 16.52 -8.06
C ILE A 31 -4.74 17.80 -8.35
N GLU A 32 -4.62 18.46 -9.50
CA GLU A 32 -5.42 19.66 -9.83
C GLU A 32 -6.88 19.33 -10.15
N SER A 33 -7.15 18.10 -10.59
CA SER A 33 -8.50 17.60 -10.78
C SER A 33 -9.24 17.52 -9.44
N ASN A 34 -10.48 17.98 -9.39
CA ASN A 34 -11.37 17.78 -8.23
C ASN A 34 -12.52 16.82 -8.55
N THR A 35 -12.39 16.05 -9.63
CA THR A 35 -13.40 15.08 -10.06
C THR A 35 -13.38 13.89 -9.12
N PRO A 36 -14.54 13.42 -8.62
CA PRO A 36 -14.56 12.29 -7.70
C PRO A 36 -13.86 11.07 -8.27
N VAL A 37 -13.14 10.36 -7.41
CA VAL A 37 -12.47 9.10 -7.73
C VAL A 37 -13.07 7.97 -6.90
N THR A 38 -13.22 6.80 -7.52
CA THR A 38 -13.59 5.56 -6.82
C THR A 38 -12.41 4.60 -6.81
N ILE A 39 -12.13 4.04 -5.65
CA ILE A 39 -11.07 3.08 -5.37
C ILE A 39 -11.72 1.79 -4.87
N ALA A 40 -11.35 0.66 -5.46
CA ALA A 40 -11.68 -0.65 -4.89
C ALA A 40 -10.62 -1.02 -3.85
N VAL A 41 -11.01 -1.32 -2.62
CA VAL A 41 -10.07 -1.69 -1.54
C VAL A 41 -10.43 -3.07 -1.00
N PHE A 42 -9.45 -3.97 -0.90
CA PHE A 42 -9.60 -5.27 -0.26
C PHE A 42 -8.27 -5.73 0.33
N GLY A 43 -8.27 -6.83 1.08
CA GLY A 43 -7.10 -7.37 1.74
C GLY A 43 -7.41 -8.75 2.31
N ASP A 44 -6.40 -9.38 2.92
CA ASP A 44 -6.54 -10.69 3.56
C ASP A 44 -7.16 -11.72 2.60
N TRP A 45 -6.69 -11.71 1.35
CA TRP A 45 -7.26 -12.44 0.23
C TRP A 45 -6.13 -13.05 -0.63
N PRO A 46 -6.23 -14.31 -1.09
CA PRO A 46 -7.42 -15.17 -1.09
C PRO A 46 -7.58 -16.13 0.10
N TYR A 47 -6.63 -16.25 1.03
CA TYR A 47 -6.69 -17.07 2.27
C TYR A 47 -6.98 -18.59 2.16
N ASN A 48 -7.52 -19.07 1.03
CA ASN A 48 -7.75 -20.47 0.71
C ASN A 48 -7.77 -20.66 -0.82
N GLN A 49 -7.75 -21.93 -1.26
CA GLN A 49 -7.78 -22.25 -2.69
C GLN A 49 -9.13 -21.93 -3.33
N LEU A 50 -10.24 -21.98 -2.59
CA LEU A 50 -11.59 -21.71 -3.12
C LEU A 50 -11.71 -20.26 -3.61
N LEU A 51 -11.27 -19.29 -2.81
CA LEU A 51 -11.24 -17.88 -3.17
C LEU A 51 -10.26 -17.60 -4.31
N LEU A 52 -9.12 -18.28 -4.36
CA LEU A 52 -8.17 -18.16 -5.48
C LEU A 52 -8.76 -18.72 -6.78
N ASP A 53 -9.45 -19.86 -6.72
CA ASP A 53 -10.14 -20.47 -7.86
C ASP A 53 -11.33 -19.62 -8.35
N ASN A 54 -11.96 -18.88 -7.44
CA ASN A 54 -13.06 -17.95 -7.72
C ASN A 54 -12.61 -16.49 -7.85
N ALA A 55 -11.31 -16.22 -8.00
CA ALA A 55 -10.78 -14.88 -8.23
C ALA A 55 -11.50 -14.12 -9.37
N PRO A 56 -11.92 -14.76 -10.48
CA PRO A 56 -12.71 -14.08 -11.50
C PRO A 56 -13.97 -13.37 -10.97
N LEU A 57 -14.63 -13.87 -9.91
CA LEU A 57 -15.81 -13.20 -9.34
C LEU A 57 -15.47 -11.83 -8.74
N LEU A 58 -14.36 -11.73 -8.00
CA LEU A 58 -13.87 -10.46 -7.46
C LEU A 58 -13.42 -9.53 -8.60
N ILE A 59 -12.61 -10.05 -9.51
CA ILE A 59 -12.05 -9.27 -10.62
C ILE A 59 -13.16 -8.72 -11.52
N ASP A 60 -14.12 -9.56 -11.93
CA ASP A 60 -15.24 -9.15 -12.77
C ASP A 60 -16.16 -8.18 -12.04
N SER A 61 -16.37 -8.35 -10.72
CA SER A 61 -17.14 -7.41 -9.91
C SER A 61 -16.51 -6.02 -9.85
N VAL A 62 -15.19 -5.94 -9.67
CA VAL A 62 -14.45 -4.66 -9.67
C VAL A 62 -14.41 -4.04 -11.07
N ASN A 63 -14.06 -4.83 -12.09
CA ASN A 63 -13.95 -4.35 -13.47
C ASN A 63 -15.31 -3.92 -14.07
N ALA A 64 -16.43 -4.45 -13.57
CA ALA A 64 -17.77 -4.03 -13.98
C ALA A 64 -18.15 -2.63 -13.47
N ASP A 65 -17.48 -2.12 -12.44
CA ASP A 65 -17.70 -0.77 -11.91
C ASP A 65 -16.85 0.25 -12.67
N ALA A 66 -17.48 0.93 -13.63
CA ALA A 66 -16.82 1.89 -14.52
C ALA A 66 -16.23 3.13 -13.81
N ASP A 67 -16.60 3.38 -12.54
CA ASP A 67 -16.04 4.48 -11.76
C ASP A 67 -14.71 4.11 -11.09
N VAL A 68 -14.39 2.81 -10.94
CA VAL A 68 -13.15 2.36 -10.28
C VAL A 68 -11.94 2.79 -11.11
N ARG A 69 -11.07 3.62 -10.51
CA ARG A 69 -9.84 4.13 -11.14
C ARG A 69 -8.56 3.47 -10.64
N ARG A 70 -8.62 2.89 -9.44
CA ARG A 70 -7.51 2.20 -8.78
C ARG A 70 -8.05 1.07 -7.92
N VAL A 71 -7.19 0.08 -7.70
CA VAL A 71 -7.40 -1.00 -6.74
C VAL A 71 -6.31 -0.91 -5.68
N ILE A 72 -6.65 -1.05 -4.41
CA ILE A 72 -5.69 -1.16 -3.30
C ILE A 72 -5.86 -2.51 -2.62
N HIS A 73 -4.78 -3.26 -2.53
CA HIS A 73 -4.68 -4.45 -1.69
C HIS A 73 -3.88 -4.13 -0.42
N VAL A 74 -4.51 -4.22 0.75
CA VAL A 74 -3.89 -3.77 2.02
C VAL A 74 -2.95 -4.78 2.68
N GLY A 75 -2.81 -5.99 2.15
CA GLY A 75 -1.83 -6.97 2.63
C GLY A 75 -2.42 -8.35 2.82
N ASP A 76 -1.56 -9.31 3.18
CA ASP A 76 -1.90 -10.70 3.46
C ASP A 76 -2.48 -11.45 2.26
N ILE A 77 -1.60 -11.70 1.29
CA ILE A 77 -1.92 -12.61 0.18
C ILE A 77 -1.82 -14.10 0.58
N HIS A 78 -1.39 -14.40 1.82
CA HIS A 78 -1.47 -15.72 2.47
C HIS A 78 -2.38 -15.62 3.69
N SER A 79 -2.95 -16.74 4.13
CA SER A 79 -3.58 -16.81 5.45
C SER A 79 -2.55 -17.19 6.49
N GLY A 80 -2.76 -16.74 7.72
CA GLY A 80 -2.02 -17.17 8.91
C GLY A 80 -2.31 -18.61 9.33
N SER A 81 -2.24 -19.54 8.37
CA SER A 81 -2.33 -21.01 8.48
C SER A 81 -1.90 -21.71 7.19
N MET A 82 -1.62 -20.97 6.12
CA MET A 82 -1.08 -21.50 4.87
C MET A 82 0.44 -21.57 4.92
N PRO A 83 1.05 -22.52 4.20
CA PRO A 83 2.49 -22.55 4.05
C PRO A 83 2.98 -21.44 3.11
N CYS A 84 4.07 -20.81 3.49
CA CYS A 84 4.84 -19.87 2.69
C CYS A 84 5.60 -20.54 1.54
N THR A 85 6.39 -19.77 0.79
CA THR A 85 6.91 -20.20 -0.51
C THR A 85 8.24 -20.96 -0.46
N SER A 86 8.92 -20.99 0.70
CA SER A 86 10.32 -21.43 0.81
C SER A 86 11.24 -20.64 -0.11
N ALA A 87 11.03 -19.33 -0.19
CA ALA A 87 11.83 -18.44 -1.01
C ALA A 87 13.34 -18.63 -0.76
N ASP A 88 14.11 -18.84 -1.83
CA ASP A 88 15.57 -19.01 -1.78
C ASP A 88 16.06 -20.11 -0.80
N ILE A 89 15.27 -21.18 -0.64
CA ILE A 89 15.66 -22.39 0.13
C ILE A 89 15.64 -23.59 -0.83
N LEU A 90 16.79 -24.24 -1.03
CA LEU A 90 16.94 -25.37 -1.95
C LEU A 90 17.51 -26.62 -1.24
N PRO A 91 16.85 -27.78 -1.35
CA PRO A 91 15.51 -27.97 -1.92
C PRO A 91 14.43 -27.23 -1.09
N PRO A 92 13.30 -26.83 -1.69
CA PRO A 92 12.20 -26.19 -0.95
C PRO A 92 11.76 -27.04 0.24
N ILE A 93 11.30 -26.39 1.32
CA ILE A 93 10.76 -27.12 2.47
C ILE A 93 9.54 -27.90 2.01
N ALA A 94 9.45 -29.18 2.36
CA ALA A 94 8.45 -30.09 1.81
C ALA A 94 6.99 -29.64 2.04
N THR A 95 6.74 -28.85 3.09
CA THR A 95 5.42 -28.28 3.42
C THR A 95 5.12 -26.96 2.73
N SER A 96 6.09 -26.34 2.06
CA SER A 96 5.95 -25.04 1.39
C SER A 96 5.04 -25.09 0.16
N ASN A 97 4.61 -23.91 -0.31
CA ASN A 97 3.90 -23.72 -1.56
C ASN A 97 4.61 -22.69 -2.46
N PRO A 98 5.68 -23.09 -3.18
CA PRO A 98 6.53 -22.15 -3.94
C PRO A 98 5.82 -21.35 -5.05
N GLY A 99 4.66 -21.83 -5.51
CA GLY A 99 3.91 -21.24 -6.62
C GLY A 99 2.77 -20.29 -6.19
N TRP A 100 2.57 -20.09 -4.89
CA TRP A 100 1.41 -19.33 -4.40
C TRP A 100 1.44 -17.87 -4.83
N ASN A 101 2.55 -17.17 -4.57
CA ASN A 101 2.70 -15.75 -4.88
C ASN A 101 2.54 -15.46 -6.39
N GLN A 102 3.01 -16.36 -7.26
CA GLN A 102 2.87 -16.22 -8.71
C GLN A 102 1.41 -16.37 -9.16
N LYS A 103 0.62 -17.21 -8.49
CA LYS A 103 -0.82 -17.34 -8.77
C LYS A 103 -1.56 -16.07 -8.35
N VAL A 104 -1.26 -15.51 -7.17
CA VAL A 104 -1.88 -14.25 -6.72
C VAL A 104 -1.46 -13.08 -7.62
N TYR A 105 -0.17 -12.97 -7.94
CA TYR A 105 0.34 -12.00 -8.90
C TYR A 105 -0.40 -12.10 -10.24
N PHE A 106 -0.60 -13.30 -10.76
CA PHE A 106 -1.38 -13.51 -11.98
C PHE A 106 -2.81 -12.94 -11.87
N GLN A 107 -3.48 -13.10 -10.72
CA GLN A 107 -4.82 -12.53 -10.50
C GLN A 107 -4.79 -11.00 -10.43
N PHE A 108 -3.80 -10.40 -9.75
CA PHE A 108 -3.66 -8.94 -9.70
C PHE A 108 -3.47 -8.35 -11.11
N GLN A 109 -2.77 -9.06 -12.00
CA GLN A 109 -2.63 -8.66 -13.40
C GLN A 109 -3.92 -8.80 -14.24
N GLN A 110 -5.05 -9.24 -13.67
CA GLN A 110 -6.34 -9.32 -14.37
C GLN A 110 -7.27 -8.13 -14.11
N PHE A 111 -7.00 -7.30 -13.09
CA PHE A 111 -7.74 -6.05 -12.91
C PHE A 111 -7.47 -5.10 -14.07
N ASP A 112 -8.53 -4.49 -14.59
CA ASP A 112 -8.40 -3.48 -15.64
C ASP A 112 -7.81 -2.19 -15.06
N ALA A 113 -8.20 -1.79 -13.85
CA ALA A 113 -7.61 -0.65 -13.16
C ALA A 113 -6.20 -0.97 -12.60
N PRO A 114 -5.33 0.05 -12.46
CA PRO A 114 -4.03 -0.09 -11.79
C PRO A 114 -4.19 -0.57 -10.34
N VAL A 115 -3.36 -1.54 -9.93
CA VAL A 115 -3.39 -2.18 -8.60
C VAL A 115 -2.18 -1.75 -7.77
N VAL A 116 -2.44 -1.15 -6.62
CA VAL A 116 -1.45 -0.83 -5.59
C VAL A 116 -1.52 -1.88 -4.49
N TYR A 117 -0.39 -2.42 -4.07
CA TYR A 117 -0.30 -3.48 -3.06
C TYR A 117 0.75 -3.08 -2.02
N THR A 118 0.49 -3.39 -0.75
CA THR A 118 1.48 -3.36 0.34
C THR A 118 1.51 -4.72 1.06
N PRO A 119 2.69 -5.23 1.46
CA PRO A 119 2.81 -6.50 2.19
C PRO A 119 2.13 -6.49 3.57
N GLY A 120 1.70 -7.66 4.00
CA GLY A 120 1.22 -8.00 5.35
C GLY A 120 2.08 -9.06 6.03
N ASP A 121 1.75 -9.49 7.23
CA ASP A 121 2.61 -10.43 7.99
C ASP A 121 2.61 -11.85 7.40
N ASN A 122 1.49 -12.30 6.85
CA ASN A 122 1.28 -13.70 6.49
C ASN A 122 2.14 -14.22 5.32
N GLU A 123 2.70 -13.32 4.52
CA GLU A 123 3.46 -13.65 3.31
C GLU A 123 4.97 -13.54 3.53
N TRP A 124 5.40 -13.09 4.71
CA TRP A 124 6.81 -13.06 5.07
C TRP A 124 7.09 -13.19 6.57
N THR A 125 6.67 -12.26 7.43
CA THR A 125 7.06 -12.27 8.86
C THR A 125 6.59 -13.52 9.57
N ASP A 126 5.38 -14.01 9.25
CA ASP A 126 4.80 -15.18 9.91
C ASP A 126 5.33 -16.52 9.41
N CYS A 127 6.10 -16.54 8.32
CA CYS A 127 6.53 -17.77 7.67
C CYS A 127 7.42 -18.69 8.54
N HIS A 128 7.98 -18.16 9.63
CA HIS A 128 8.72 -18.95 10.61
C HIS A 128 7.82 -19.75 11.55
N LYS A 129 6.59 -19.26 11.80
CA LYS A 129 5.67 -19.81 12.80
C LYS A 129 5.20 -21.21 12.39
N ALA A 130 4.83 -22.00 13.39
CA ALA A 130 4.42 -23.39 13.19
C ALA A 130 3.08 -23.51 12.44
N LYS A 131 2.21 -22.49 12.56
CA LYS A 131 0.88 -22.46 11.96
C LYS A 131 0.98 -22.38 10.43
N GLU A 132 2.00 -21.67 9.94
CA GLU A 132 2.46 -21.47 8.55
C GLU A 132 3.47 -22.56 8.15
N LYS A 133 3.52 -23.65 8.91
CA LYS A 133 4.33 -24.87 8.66
C LYS A 133 5.84 -24.65 8.70
N SER A 134 6.31 -23.58 9.35
CA SER A 134 7.74 -23.22 9.43
C SER A 134 8.40 -23.35 8.07
N SER A 135 7.79 -22.72 7.06
CA SER A 135 8.03 -23.02 5.65
C SER A 135 8.73 -21.90 4.89
N GLY A 136 9.08 -20.79 5.55
CA GLY A 136 9.83 -19.70 4.94
C GLY A 136 10.68 -18.92 5.95
N ALA A 137 11.83 -18.44 5.49
CA ALA A 137 12.64 -17.50 6.24
C ALA A 137 12.13 -16.08 5.98
N PRO A 138 11.73 -15.30 7.01
CA PRO A 138 11.04 -14.02 6.81
C PRO A 138 11.69 -13.06 5.80
N LEU A 139 13.00 -12.81 5.93
CA LEU A 139 13.72 -11.89 5.03
C LEU A 139 13.82 -12.42 3.58
N LYS A 140 13.86 -13.73 3.39
CA LYS A 140 13.89 -14.33 2.04
C LYS A 140 12.52 -14.24 1.39
N GLU A 141 11.46 -14.45 2.16
CA GLU A 141 10.08 -14.30 1.70
C GLU A 141 9.78 -12.84 1.32
N LEU A 142 10.16 -11.86 2.16
CA LEU A 142 10.03 -10.44 1.83
C LEU A 142 10.80 -10.08 0.55
N ALA A 143 12.04 -10.55 0.42
CA ALA A 143 12.83 -10.32 -0.80
C ALA A 143 12.14 -10.94 -2.04
N SER A 144 11.51 -12.11 -1.90
CA SER A 144 10.73 -12.76 -2.96
C SER A 144 9.49 -11.93 -3.34
N VAL A 145 8.72 -11.47 -2.35
CA VAL A 145 7.56 -10.57 -2.55
C VAL A 145 7.99 -9.32 -3.32
N ARG A 146 9.04 -8.63 -2.87
CA ARG A 146 9.62 -7.45 -3.55
C ARG A 146 10.02 -7.75 -4.99
N SER A 147 10.70 -8.88 -5.22
CA SER A 147 11.17 -9.27 -6.56
C SER A 147 10.06 -9.59 -7.55
N LEU A 148 8.88 -9.98 -7.07
CA LEU A 148 7.75 -10.36 -7.91
C LEU A 148 6.76 -9.21 -8.10
N PHE A 149 6.25 -8.66 -7.00
CA PHE A 149 5.18 -7.65 -7.03
C PHE A 149 5.71 -6.24 -7.28
N PHE A 150 6.99 -6.00 -7.00
CA PHE A 150 7.61 -4.67 -7.07
C PHE A 150 8.86 -4.67 -7.97
N ALA A 151 8.91 -5.58 -8.95
CA ALA A 151 10.01 -5.74 -9.89
C ALA A 151 10.32 -4.45 -10.70
N LYS A 152 9.31 -3.58 -10.85
CA LYS A 152 9.41 -2.25 -11.46
C LYS A 152 9.01 -1.19 -10.42
N PRO A 153 9.93 -0.74 -9.55
CA PRO A 153 9.62 0.32 -8.60
C PRO A 153 9.08 1.57 -9.32
N GLY A 154 8.06 2.20 -8.74
CA GLY A 154 7.39 3.38 -9.31
C GLY A 154 6.31 3.06 -10.36
N THR A 155 5.91 1.80 -10.49
CA THR A 155 4.85 1.36 -11.39
C THR A 155 3.89 0.43 -10.66
N THR A 156 2.58 0.65 -10.80
CA THR A 156 1.56 -0.23 -10.21
C THR A 156 1.47 -1.56 -10.95
N LEU A 157 0.77 -2.53 -10.35
CA LEU A 157 0.32 -3.76 -10.99
C LEU A 157 -0.97 -3.51 -11.80
N GLY A 158 -1.55 -4.58 -12.35
CA GLY A 158 -2.78 -4.56 -13.15
C GLY A 158 -2.52 -4.50 -14.66
N ARG A 159 -3.60 -4.52 -15.46
CA ARG A 159 -3.50 -4.46 -16.93
C ARG A 159 -3.12 -3.08 -17.44
N ASN A 160 -3.66 -2.05 -16.81
CA ASN A 160 -3.32 -0.65 -17.09
C ASN A 160 -2.42 -0.15 -15.97
N GLU A 161 -1.12 -0.41 -16.08
CA GLU A 161 -0.10 0.10 -15.14
C GLU A 161 -0.17 1.64 -15.08
N ALA A 162 0.04 2.22 -13.89
CA ALA A 162 0.14 3.65 -13.66
C ALA A 162 1.47 3.99 -12.96
N GLU A 163 1.95 5.21 -13.17
CA GLU A 163 3.13 5.72 -12.45
C GLU A 163 2.76 6.09 -11.01
N VAL A 164 3.66 5.76 -10.08
CA VAL A 164 3.60 6.16 -8.67
C VAL A 164 5.00 6.54 -8.23
N LEU A 165 5.11 7.39 -7.21
CA LEU A 165 6.38 7.72 -6.60
C LEU A 165 6.79 6.61 -5.64
N SER A 166 7.86 5.88 -5.90
CA SER A 166 8.37 4.85 -4.97
C SER A 166 9.45 5.43 -4.05
N GLN A 167 9.48 4.99 -2.79
CA GLN A 167 10.56 5.34 -1.85
C GLN A 167 11.93 4.88 -2.38
N ALA A 168 11.98 3.84 -3.21
CA ALA A 168 13.20 3.43 -3.92
C ALA A 168 13.79 4.50 -4.85
N GLN A 169 12.98 5.44 -5.30
CA GLN A 169 13.35 6.51 -6.25
C GLN A 169 13.42 7.88 -5.59
N ALA A 170 12.62 8.10 -4.52
CA ALA A 170 12.44 9.40 -3.89
C ALA A 170 12.68 9.38 -2.37
N PHE A 171 13.55 8.49 -1.90
CA PHE A 171 14.03 8.49 -0.51
C PHE A 171 14.76 9.80 -0.15
N ASP A 172 14.77 10.15 1.13
CA ASP A 172 15.59 11.25 1.65
C ASP A 172 17.09 10.89 1.49
N PRO A 173 17.90 11.69 0.77
CA PRO A 173 19.34 11.43 0.62
C PRO A 173 20.12 11.32 1.94
N ALA A 174 19.58 11.81 3.06
CA ALA A 174 20.14 11.60 4.39
C ALA A 174 20.01 10.13 4.87
N TYR A 175 19.05 9.38 4.33
CA TYR A 175 18.73 7.99 4.65
C TYR A 175 18.74 7.11 3.38
N PRO A 176 19.90 6.94 2.71
CA PRO A 176 19.96 6.21 1.44
C PRO A 176 19.58 4.72 1.52
N ALA A 177 19.56 4.15 2.73
CA ALA A 177 19.09 2.79 2.95
C ALA A 177 17.58 2.63 2.72
N ASP A 178 16.81 3.72 2.78
CA ASP A 178 15.36 3.71 2.56
C ASP A 178 15.00 3.34 1.12
N ALA A 179 15.96 3.42 0.20
CA ALA A 179 15.79 2.99 -1.18
C ALA A 179 15.41 1.49 -1.33
N GLN A 180 15.55 0.68 -0.28
CA GLN A 180 15.19 -0.73 -0.28
C GLN A 180 13.67 -1.00 -0.14
N PHE A 181 12.88 -0.02 0.33
CA PHE A 181 11.45 -0.15 0.58
C PHE A 181 10.64 0.18 -0.68
N VAL A 182 10.80 -0.66 -1.70
CA VAL A 182 10.20 -0.48 -3.04
C VAL A 182 8.66 -0.45 -3.02
N GLU A 183 8.06 -1.12 -2.02
CA GLU A 183 6.62 -1.24 -1.80
C GLU A 183 5.96 0.01 -1.22
N ASN A 184 6.75 0.90 -0.63
CA ASN A 184 6.28 2.18 -0.11
C ASN A 184 6.17 3.16 -1.27
N VAL A 185 4.93 3.53 -1.61
CA VAL A 185 4.63 4.42 -2.73
C VAL A 185 3.72 5.57 -2.33
N ILE A 186 3.84 6.70 -3.04
CA ILE A 186 2.95 7.86 -2.97
C ILE A 186 2.38 8.12 -4.36
N TRP A 187 1.10 8.48 -4.44
CA TRP A 187 0.54 9.06 -5.66
C TRP A 187 -0.55 10.06 -5.32
N GLU A 188 -0.98 10.79 -6.33
CA GLU A 188 -1.93 11.88 -6.19
C GLU A 188 -3.06 11.69 -7.19
N GLU A 189 -4.28 11.87 -6.71
CA GLU A 189 -5.46 11.79 -7.57
C GLU A 189 -6.60 12.57 -6.93
N SER A 190 -7.30 13.39 -7.71
CA SER A 190 -8.50 14.10 -7.24
C SER A 190 -8.23 14.98 -6.00
N GLN A 191 -7.16 15.78 -5.99
CA GLN A 191 -6.72 16.58 -4.83
C GLN A 191 -6.44 15.75 -3.56
N VAL A 192 -6.16 14.46 -3.66
CA VAL A 192 -5.84 13.59 -2.51
C VAL A 192 -4.48 12.97 -2.70
N VAL A 193 -3.69 12.96 -1.63
CA VAL A 193 -2.42 12.22 -1.57
C VAL A 193 -2.69 10.85 -0.96
N PHE A 194 -2.20 9.82 -1.62
CA PHE A 194 -2.26 8.44 -1.17
C PHE A 194 -0.86 7.94 -0.82
N VAL A 195 -0.75 7.09 0.20
CA VAL A 195 0.51 6.49 0.61
C VAL A 195 0.33 5.05 1.05
N THR A 196 1.23 4.16 0.62
CA THR A 196 1.37 2.80 1.19
C THR A 196 2.57 2.70 2.11
N LEU A 197 2.43 1.85 3.13
CA LEU A 197 3.47 1.60 4.12
C LEU A 197 3.54 0.10 4.42
N ASN A 198 4.74 -0.44 4.58
CA ASN A 198 4.96 -1.82 5.00
C ASN A 198 4.88 -1.92 6.53
N MET A 199 3.66 -1.86 7.07
CA MET A 199 3.37 -2.05 8.48
C MET A 199 2.60 -3.38 8.66
N PRO A 200 3.32 -4.50 8.88
CA PRO A 200 2.71 -5.82 9.04
C PRO A 200 2.17 -6.01 10.46
N GLY A 201 1.27 -7.00 10.58
CA GLY A 201 0.66 -7.49 11.80
C GLY A 201 1.67 -8.10 12.77
N SER A 202 1.16 -8.92 13.69
CA SER A 202 1.99 -9.59 14.70
C SER A 202 2.84 -8.61 15.52
N ASN A 203 2.21 -7.49 15.91
CA ASN A 203 2.82 -6.37 16.63
C ASN A 203 4.09 -5.87 15.91
N ASN A 204 3.96 -5.51 14.63
CA ASN A 204 5.04 -5.01 13.77
C ASN A 204 6.23 -5.99 13.71
N ASP A 205 5.94 -7.27 13.46
CA ASP A 205 6.90 -8.39 13.49
C ASP A 205 7.59 -8.59 14.86
N SER A 206 7.12 -8.02 15.97
CA SER A 206 7.88 -8.09 17.24
C SER A 206 7.87 -9.48 17.92
N LEU A 207 7.03 -10.40 17.45
CA LEU A 207 7.03 -11.79 17.90
C LEU A 207 8.33 -12.51 17.48
N PRO A 208 9.06 -13.17 18.40
CA PRO A 208 10.35 -13.77 18.07
C PRO A 208 10.28 -14.81 16.96
N TRP A 209 11.13 -14.64 15.94
CA TRP A 209 11.34 -15.68 14.94
C TRP A 209 11.83 -16.97 15.60
N SER A 210 11.32 -18.11 15.14
CA SER A 210 11.45 -19.39 15.85
C SER A 210 12.03 -20.50 14.98
N GLY A 211 12.44 -21.59 15.64
CA GLY A 211 12.98 -22.78 14.97
C GLY A 211 14.27 -22.51 14.19
N ILE A 212 14.36 -23.05 12.97
CA ILE A 212 15.53 -22.91 12.10
C ILE A 212 15.69 -21.49 11.52
N PHE A 213 14.72 -20.61 11.75
CA PHE A 213 14.70 -19.22 11.28
C PHE A 213 14.91 -18.21 12.39
N ALA A 214 15.17 -18.65 13.63
CA ALA A 214 15.43 -17.76 14.74
C ALA A 214 16.68 -16.90 14.47
N ASP A 215 16.47 -15.59 14.32
CA ASP A 215 17.53 -14.59 14.19
C ASP A 215 17.08 -13.26 14.81
N PRO A 216 17.19 -13.11 16.14
CA PRO A 216 16.71 -11.91 16.82
C PRO A 216 17.49 -10.64 16.43
N THR A 217 18.71 -10.77 15.90
CA THR A 217 19.51 -9.61 15.48
C THR A 217 19.02 -9.10 14.14
N ALA A 218 18.82 -9.98 13.16
CA ALA A 218 18.30 -9.61 11.85
C ALA A 218 16.87 -9.08 11.95
N GLN A 219 16.04 -9.71 12.77
CA GLN A 219 14.66 -9.30 13.04
C GLN A 219 14.58 -7.88 13.62
N ALA A 220 15.32 -7.61 14.70
CA ALA A 220 15.33 -6.29 15.32
C ALA A 220 15.87 -5.20 14.38
N LEU A 221 16.86 -5.53 13.55
CA LEU A 221 17.42 -4.61 12.56
C LEU A 221 16.41 -4.28 11.45
N GLU A 222 15.79 -5.31 10.87
CA GLU A 222 14.77 -5.14 9.83
C GLU A 222 13.64 -4.23 10.33
N ARG A 223 13.06 -4.56 11.49
CA ARG A 223 11.96 -3.81 12.08
C ARG A 223 12.30 -2.35 12.30
N ALA A 224 13.47 -2.09 12.90
CA ALA A 224 13.91 -0.74 13.20
C ALA A 224 14.11 0.09 11.92
N GLN A 225 14.70 -0.51 10.89
CA GLN A 225 14.92 0.16 9.61
C GLN A 225 13.60 0.42 8.88
N ARG A 226 12.72 -0.58 8.80
CA ARG A 226 11.41 -0.45 8.15
C ARG A 226 10.52 0.57 8.85
N THR A 227 10.43 0.51 10.18
CA THR A 227 9.62 1.47 10.94
C THR A 227 10.13 2.91 10.78
N ALA A 228 11.46 3.11 10.74
CA ALA A 228 12.04 4.42 10.48
C ALA A 228 11.73 4.92 9.06
N ALA A 229 11.86 4.04 8.06
CA ALA A 229 11.56 4.36 6.67
C ALA A 229 10.07 4.64 6.43
N ASP A 230 9.16 3.88 7.07
CA ASP A 230 7.71 4.12 7.01
C ASP A 230 7.34 5.46 7.65
N ILE A 231 7.96 5.82 8.78
CA ILE A 231 7.77 7.13 9.43
C ILE A 231 8.25 8.26 8.51
N SER A 232 9.45 8.13 7.92
CA SER A 232 9.98 9.14 7.00
C SER A 232 9.12 9.27 5.74
N TRP A 233 8.62 8.16 5.21
CA TRP A 233 7.74 8.16 4.04
C TRP A 233 6.37 8.75 4.33
N LEU A 234 5.82 8.49 5.52
CA LEU A 234 4.60 9.14 6.00
C LEU A 234 4.79 10.66 6.10
N GLU A 235 5.92 11.12 6.65
CA GLU A 235 6.26 12.55 6.70
C GLU A 235 6.30 13.15 5.28
N ALA A 236 6.98 12.48 4.34
CA ALA A 236 7.05 12.92 2.94
C ALA A 236 5.66 13.02 2.28
N ALA A 237 4.75 12.09 2.57
CA ALA A 237 3.37 12.14 2.06
C ALA A 237 2.60 13.36 2.60
N PHE A 238 2.74 13.68 3.89
CA PHE A 238 2.10 14.85 4.48
C PHE A 238 2.73 16.18 4.03
N ASP A 239 4.06 16.22 3.85
CA ASP A 239 4.74 17.38 3.27
C ASP A 239 4.25 17.65 1.85
N ARG A 240 4.11 16.60 1.04
CA ARG A 240 3.51 16.68 -0.30
C ARG A 240 2.07 17.16 -0.23
N ALA A 241 1.25 16.59 0.64
CA ALA A 241 -0.14 17.00 0.82
C ALA A 241 -0.28 18.49 1.21
N ASN A 242 0.63 19.01 2.02
CA ASN A 242 0.67 20.43 2.38
C ASN A 242 1.10 21.32 1.20
N ALA A 243 2.16 20.92 0.49
CA ALA A 243 2.70 21.64 -0.67
C ALA A 243 1.67 21.77 -1.80
N GLU A 244 0.95 20.68 -2.08
CA GLU A 244 -0.05 20.61 -3.13
C GLU A 244 -1.46 21.02 -2.67
N HIS A 245 -1.59 21.45 -1.41
CA HIS A 245 -2.86 21.82 -0.80
C HIS A 245 -3.95 20.74 -0.92
N ALA A 246 -3.55 19.48 -0.77
CA ALA A 246 -4.43 18.32 -0.88
C ALA A 246 -5.62 18.40 0.09
N ARG A 247 -6.80 17.98 -0.37
CA ARG A 247 -8.05 18.00 0.37
C ARG A 247 -8.16 16.88 1.38
N ALA A 248 -7.41 15.80 1.22
CA ALA A 248 -7.30 14.71 2.16
C ALA A 248 -6.00 13.92 1.97
N VAL A 249 -5.69 13.05 2.93
CA VAL A 249 -4.66 12.01 2.83
C VAL A 249 -5.30 10.64 3.02
N VAL A 250 -4.91 9.65 2.21
CA VAL A 250 -5.31 8.25 2.37
C VAL A 250 -4.05 7.40 2.59
N ILE A 251 -4.05 6.60 3.65
CA ILE A 251 -2.93 5.76 4.08
C ILE A 251 -3.40 4.31 3.97
N ALA A 252 -2.61 3.45 3.35
CA ALA A 252 -2.88 2.02 3.26
C ALA A 252 -1.71 1.21 3.82
N LEU A 253 -2.00 0.32 4.76
CA LEU A 253 -1.07 -0.60 5.40
C LEU A 253 -1.81 -1.86 5.85
N GLN A 254 -1.13 -2.92 6.26
CA GLN A 254 -1.83 -4.15 6.65
C GLN A 254 -2.37 -4.10 8.09
N ALA A 255 -1.54 -3.76 9.07
CA ALA A 255 -1.82 -4.02 10.49
C ALA A 255 -3.09 -3.33 11.04
N ASP A 256 -3.88 -4.07 11.81
CA ASP A 256 -4.89 -3.50 12.69
C ASP A 256 -4.24 -3.09 14.03
N MET A 257 -3.75 -1.86 14.07
CA MET A 257 -3.06 -1.32 15.24
C MET A 257 -3.99 -1.04 16.44
N TRP A 258 -5.30 -1.35 16.37
CA TRP A 258 -6.23 -1.21 17.50
C TRP A 258 -7.04 -2.48 17.77
N ASP A 259 -6.58 -3.63 17.29
CA ASP A 259 -7.28 -4.90 17.50
C ASP A 259 -7.32 -5.29 18.99
N PRO A 260 -8.51 -5.40 19.62
CA PRO A 260 -8.63 -5.86 20.99
C PRO A 260 -8.15 -7.30 21.20
N GLU A 261 -8.17 -8.17 20.17
CA GLU A 261 -7.69 -9.55 20.28
C GLU A 261 -6.17 -9.58 20.54
N ALA A 262 -5.40 -8.66 19.93
CA ALA A 262 -3.96 -8.50 20.18
C ALA A 262 -3.62 -8.08 21.63
N LEU A 263 -4.55 -7.44 22.36
CA LEU A 263 -4.38 -7.06 23.78
C LEU A 263 -4.86 -8.12 24.76
N ALA A 264 -5.57 -9.16 24.29
CA ALA A 264 -6.03 -10.24 25.14
C ALA A 264 -4.84 -11.06 25.69
N SER A 265 -5.09 -11.88 26.71
CA SER A 265 -4.04 -12.75 27.27
C SER A 265 -3.53 -13.73 26.20
N GLY A 266 -2.24 -13.62 25.86
CA GLY A 266 -1.62 -14.42 24.81
C GLY A 266 -1.76 -13.86 23.40
N GLY A 267 -2.34 -12.66 23.24
CA GLY A 267 -2.29 -11.90 21.99
C GLY A 267 -0.91 -11.28 21.75
N ASP A 268 -0.72 -10.74 20.55
CA ASP A 268 0.60 -10.35 20.04
C ASP A 268 1.15 -9.03 20.65
N GLY A 269 0.27 -8.25 21.28
CA GLY A 269 0.55 -6.89 21.72
C GLY A 269 0.37 -5.86 20.61
N LEU A 270 0.46 -4.57 20.96
CA LEU A 270 0.34 -3.44 20.03
C LEU A 270 1.39 -2.36 20.28
N ASP A 271 2.31 -2.57 21.23
CA ASP A 271 3.26 -1.56 21.70
C ASP A 271 4.34 -1.21 20.66
N ALA A 272 4.67 -2.12 19.74
CA ALA A 272 5.66 -1.86 18.70
C ALA A 272 5.14 -0.88 17.62
N TYR A 273 3.84 -0.62 17.57
CA TYR A 273 3.25 0.39 16.69
C TYR A 273 3.30 1.80 17.26
N GLN A 274 3.56 1.98 18.56
CA GLN A 274 3.44 3.27 19.25
C GLN A 274 4.24 4.41 18.57
N PRO A 275 5.50 4.21 18.13
CA PRO A 275 6.25 5.28 17.45
C PRO A 275 5.57 5.75 16.15
N PHE A 276 5.02 4.80 15.38
CA PHE A 276 4.30 5.09 14.14
C PHE A 276 2.97 5.80 14.43
N VAL A 277 2.17 5.27 15.36
CA VAL A 277 0.85 5.84 15.70
C VAL A 277 0.99 7.24 16.29
N GLN A 278 2.03 7.50 17.09
CA GLN A 278 2.34 8.85 17.57
C GLN A 278 2.64 9.80 16.41
N LYS A 279 3.49 9.38 15.45
CA LYS A 279 3.78 10.19 14.27
C LYS A 279 2.54 10.46 13.42
N LEU A 280 1.71 9.44 13.21
CA LEU A 280 0.44 9.54 12.50
C LEU A 280 -0.50 10.57 13.17
N ALA A 281 -0.60 10.55 14.49
CA ALA A 281 -1.39 11.51 15.26
C ALA A 281 -0.85 12.95 15.12
N ASP A 282 0.47 13.13 15.18
CA ASP A 282 1.14 14.43 15.02
C ASP A 282 0.85 15.04 13.65
N LEU A 283 1.11 14.27 12.58
CA LEU A 283 0.93 14.72 11.20
C LEU A 283 -0.54 14.96 10.87
N SER A 284 -1.43 14.05 11.29
CA SER A 284 -2.87 14.20 11.08
C SER A 284 -3.40 15.46 11.77
N THR A 285 -3.02 15.68 13.03
CA THR A 285 -3.44 16.88 13.78
C THR A 285 -2.97 18.17 13.10
N ALA A 286 -1.72 18.19 12.61
CA ALA A 286 -1.13 19.34 11.92
C ALA A 286 -1.74 19.59 10.52
N PHE A 287 -2.23 18.55 9.85
CA PHE A 287 -2.82 18.66 8.51
C PHE A 287 -4.20 19.34 8.53
N HIS A 288 -4.92 19.27 9.64
CA HIS A 288 -6.23 19.91 9.87
C HIS A 288 -7.36 19.52 8.88
N ARG A 289 -7.11 18.57 7.98
CA ARG A 289 -8.02 18.09 6.94
C ARG A 289 -8.23 16.58 7.10
N PRO A 290 -9.23 15.98 6.44
CA PRO A 290 -9.52 14.55 6.59
C PRO A 290 -8.31 13.66 6.27
N VAL A 291 -8.06 12.68 7.14
CA VAL A 291 -7.09 11.60 6.93
C VAL A 291 -7.83 10.27 7.04
N LEU A 292 -7.62 9.37 6.09
CA LEU A 292 -8.19 8.02 6.09
C LEU A 292 -7.08 7.00 6.20
N LEU A 293 -7.17 6.10 7.18
CA LEU A 293 -6.35 4.91 7.30
C LEU A 293 -7.14 3.69 6.82
N LEU A 294 -6.57 2.92 5.89
CA LEU A 294 -7.09 1.66 5.36
C LEU A 294 -6.20 0.53 5.85
N ASN A 295 -6.79 -0.49 6.47
CA ASN A 295 -6.07 -1.68 6.93
C ASN A 295 -6.88 -2.98 6.78
N GLY A 296 -6.21 -4.12 6.97
CA GLY A 296 -6.77 -5.48 6.99
C GLY A 296 -6.56 -6.11 8.37
N ASP A 297 -5.92 -7.29 8.41
CA ASP A 297 -5.36 -7.96 9.61
C ASP A 297 -6.43 -8.58 10.53
N SER A 298 -7.32 -7.78 11.11
CA SER A 298 -8.39 -8.31 11.98
C SER A 298 -9.55 -8.96 11.21
N HIS A 299 -9.49 -8.93 9.87
CA HIS A 299 -10.38 -9.55 8.89
C HIS A 299 -11.85 -9.08 8.91
N LYS A 300 -12.26 -8.23 9.86
CA LYS A 300 -13.67 -7.83 10.06
C LYS A 300 -13.84 -6.38 9.67
N PHE A 301 -14.88 -6.11 8.88
CA PHE A 301 -15.18 -4.74 8.50
C PHE A 301 -15.44 -3.85 9.72
N MET A 302 -14.74 -2.72 9.79
CA MET A 302 -14.94 -1.69 10.80
C MET A 302 -14.68 -0.32 10.19
N ALA A 303 -15.44 0.70 10.62
CA ALA A 303 -15.14 2.09 10.33
C ALA A 303 -15.29 2.92 11.62
N ASP A 304 -14.23 3.57 12.06
CA ASP A 304 -14.19 4.27 13.34
C ASP A 304 -13.21 5.47 13.34
N HIS A 305 -13.08 6.10 14.50
CA HIS A 305 -12.16 7.21 14.75
C HIS A 305 -11.30 6.87 15.98
N PRO A 306 -10.29 6.01 15.83
CA PRO A 306 -9.66 5.35 16.97
C PRO A 306 -8.89 6.32 17.88
N LEU A 307 -8.53 7.49 17.37
CA LEU A 307 -7.81 8.54 18.09
C LEU A 307 -8.65 9.79 18.39
N ALA A 308 -9.95 9.81 18.12
CA ALA A 308 -10.77 11.01 18.33
C ALA A 308 -10.94 11.39 19.82
N ASP A 309 -11.05 10.39 20.71
CA ASP A 309 -11.17 10.58 22.15
C ASP A 309 -10.04 9.81 22.86
N PRO A 310 -9.06 10.50 23.47
CA PRO A 310 -7.92 9.86 24.15
C PRO A 310 -8.34 9.11 25.43
N THR A 311 -9.58 9.26 25.90
CA THR A 311 -10.13 8.54 27.05
C THR A 311 -10.97 7.32 26.67
N SER A 312 -11.23 7.14 25.38
CA SER A 312 -11.94 5.97 24.85
C SER A 312 -11.08 4.70 24.94
N ALA A 313 -11.72 3.52 24.79
CA ALA A 313 -11.01 2.24 24.83
C ALA A 313 -9.88 2.16 23.78
N THR A 314 -10.12 2.64 22.56
CA THR A 314 -9.14 2.69 21.48
C THR A 314 -8.10 3.81 21.67
N GLY A 315 -8.52 4.98 22.18
CA GLY A 315 -7.60 6.10 22.46
C GLY A 315 -6.57 5.80 23.55
N MET A 316 -6.91 4.92 24.49
CA MET A 316 -6.00 4.47 25.55
C MET A 316 -4.97 3.42 25.09
N ILE A 317 -5.05 2.89 23.87
CA ILE A 317 -4.09 1.86 23.40
C ILE A 317 -2.69 2.46 23.18
N HIS A 318 -2.62 3.59 22.47
CA HIS A 318 -1.35 4.22 22.07
C HIS A 318 -1.02 5.51 22.82
N HIS A 319 -1.96 6.01 23.63
CA HIS A 319 -1.80 7.21 24.46
C HIS A 319 -1.40 8.48 23.69
N THR A 320 -1.87 8.66 22.46
CA THR A 320 -1.63 9.85 21.66
C THR A 320 -2.58 11.00 22.03
N GLN A 321 -2.32 12.20 21.48
CA GLN A 321 -3.29 13.30 21.48
C GLN A 321 -4.56 12.98 20.70
N ALA A 322 -5.62 13.72 21.00
CA ALA A 322 -6.89 13.67 20.26
C ALA A 322 -6.67 14.07 18.79
N THR A 323 -7.03 13.17 17.88
CA THR A 323 -6.87 13.32 16.43
C THR A 323 -8.22 13.03 15.75
N PRO A 324 -9.21 13.93 15.87
CA PRO A 324 -10.58 13.69 15.40
C PRO A 324 -10.73 13.66 13.87
N ASN A 325 -9.74 14.12 13.12
CA ASN A 325 -9.74 14.12 11.66
C ASN A 325 -9.17 12.83 11.04
N LEU A 326 -8.72 11.87 11.87
CA LEU A 326 -8.36 10.53 11.44
C LEU A 326 -9.59 9.61 11.47
N THR A 327 -9.95 9.07 10.32
CA THR A 327 -10.89 7.95 10.18
C THR A 327 -10.08 6.70 9.85
N ARG A 328 -10.47 5.57 10.41
CA ARG A 328 -9.93 4.26 10.03
C ARG A 328 -11.03 3.42 9.42
N ILE A 329 -10.68 2.65 8.39
CA ILE A 329 -11.49 1.55 7.86
C ILE A 329 -10.64 0.29 7.82
N THR A 330 -11.05 -0.72 8.59
CA THR A 330 -10.58 -2.10 8.42
C THR A 330 -11.45 -2.78 7.37
N VAL A 331 -10.87 -3.35 6.31
CA VAL A 331 -11.61 -4.12 5.31
C VAL A 331 -11.95 -5.52 5.82
N GLN A 332 -13.06 -6.08 5.33
CA GLN A 332 -13.34 -7.49 5.56
C GLN A 332 -12.50 -8.35 4.63
N GLY A 333 -11.99 -9.46 5.15
CA GLY A 333 -11.25 -10.43 4.37
C GLY A 333 -11.24 -11.80 5.04
N SER A 334 -10.15 -12.56 4.85
CA SER A 334 -10.07 -13.96 5.24
C SER A 334 -11.19 -14.77 4.58
N THR A 335 -11.91 -15.58 5.34
CA THR A 335 -13.05 -16.37 4.87
C THR A 335 -14.35 -15.94 5.52
N ASN A 336 -14.50 -14.64 5.81
CA ASN A 336 -15.75 -14.07 6.33
C ASN A 336 -16.83 -14.01 5.23
N ALA A 337 -18.07 -14.37 5.58
CA ALA A 337 -19.20 -14.38 4.64
C ALA A 337 -20.06 -13.10 4.78
N PRO A 338 -20.39 -12.41 3.68
CA PRO A 338 -19.92 -12.64 2.31
C PRO A 338 -18.47 -12.17 2.11
N ALA A 339 -17.74 -12.73 1.15
CA ALA A 339 -16.50 -12.09 0.70
C ALA A 339 -16.85 -10.88 -0.17
N GLU A 340 -16.17 -9.76 0.07
CA GLU A 340 -16.52 -8.45 -0.45
C GLU A 340 -15.28 -7.59 -0.69
N TRP A 341 -15.44 -6.53 -1.48
CA TRP A 341 -14.48 -5.44 -1.58
C TRP A 341 -15.16 -4.13 -1.18
N LEU A 342 -14.38 -3.19 -0.65
CA LEU A 342 -14.85 -1.87 -0.26
C LEU A 342 -14.80 -0.93 -1.47
N ARG A 343 -15.96 -0.42 -1.89
CA ARG A 343 -16.06 0.66 -2.87
C ARG A 343 -15.89 2.00 -2.16
N LEU A 344 -14.67 2.52 -2.12
CA LEU A 344 -14.36 3.83 -1.55
C LEU A 344 -14.54 4.92 -2.61
N THR A 345 -15.40 5.90 -2.34
CA THR A 345 -15.57 7.10 -3.18
C THR A 345 -15.02 8.32 -2.45
N ILE A 346 -14.22 9.10 -3.16
CA ILE A 346 -13.52 10.28 -2.66
C ILE A 346 -14.00 11.47 -3.48
N ASP A 347 -14.69 12.42 -2.85
CA ASP A 347 -15.17 13.65 -3.50
C ASP A 347 -14.60 14.88 -2.77
N PRO A 348 -13.49 15.46 -3.25
CA PRO A 348 -12.80 16.58 -2.59
C PRO A 348 -13.65 17.87 -2.54
N ARG A 349 -14.75 17.91 -3.28
CA ARG A 349 -15.68 19.06 -3.35
C ARG A 349 -16.69 19.03 -2.20
N LYS A 350 -16.84 17.91 -1.50
CA LYS A 350 -17.78 17.73 -0.39
C LYS A 350 -17.09 17.97 0.97
N PRO A 351 -17.85 18.42 1.99
CA PRO A 351 -17.33 18.48 3.36
C PRO A 351 -16.97 17.09 3.92
N GLN A 352 -17.80 16.09 3.64
CA GLN A 352 -17.47 14.68 3.85
C GLN A 352 -16.80 14.15 2.59
N VAL A 353 -15.46 14.12 2.62
CA VAL A 353 -14.63 13.76 1.45
C VAL A 353 -14.76 12.27 1.12
N PHE A 354 -14.92 11.42 2.13
CA PHE A 354 -14.97 9.96 1.98
C PHE A 354 -16.39 9.43 2.15
N SER A 355 -16.81 8.53 1.25
CA SER A 355 -17.96 7.64 1.46
C SER A 355 -17.65 6.25 0.93
N TRP A 356 -18.26 5.22 1.49
CA TRP A 356 -17.95 3.84 1.12
C TRP A 356 -19.17 2.94 1.14
N THR A 357 -19.07 1.80 0.46
CA THR A 357 -20.06 0.72 0.48
C THR A 357 -19.34 -0.60 0.26
N ASN A 358 -19.71 -1.63 1.02
CA ASN A 358 -19.21 -2.99 0.81
C ASN A 358 -19.94 -3.64 -0.37
N VAL A 359 -19.19 -4.23 -1.29
CA VAL A 359 -19.70 -4.87 -2.50
C VAL A 359 -19.39 -6.36 -2.44
N PRO A 360 -20.38 -7.22 -2.13
CA PRO A 360 -20.19 -8.65 -2.06
C PRO A 360 -20.01 -9.25 -3.45
N TYR A 361 -19.08 -10.21 -3.57
CA TYR A 361 -18.84 -10.97 -4.81
C TYR A 361 -18.91 -12.49 -4.62
N CYS A 362 -18.89 -12.97 -3.37
CA CYS A 362 -18.96 -14.38 -3.02
C CYS A 362 -19.82 -14.54 -1.75
N THR A 363 -20.88 -15.36 -1.84
CA THR A 363 -21.84 -15.59 -0.75
C THR A 363 -21.21 -16.30 0.45
N ASP A 364 -20.45 -17.37 0.21
CA ASP A 364 -19.76 -18.16 1.25
C ASP A 364 -18.35 -18.57 0.79
N PRO A 365 -17.28 -17.91 1.27
CA PRO A 365 -15.90 -18.20 0.87
C PRO A 365 -15.31 -19.47 1.49
N LEU A 366 -16.06 -20.22 2.31
CA LEU A 366 -15.68 -21.52 2.85
C LEU A 366 -16.30 -22.68 2.07
N VAL A 367 -17.50 -22.47 1.51
CA VAL A 367 -18.29 -23.56 0.91
C VAL A 367 -18.50 -23.35 -0.59
N SER A 368 -19.04 -22.20 -0.99
CA SER A 368 -19.44 -21.91 -2.37
C SER A 368 -19.71 -20.42 -2.54
N CYS A 369 -19.16 -19.82 -3.61
CA CYS A 369 -19.42 -18.41 -3.94
C CYS A 369 -20.73 -18.15 -4.70
N GLN A 370 -21.50 -19.21 -5.00
CA GLN A 370 -22.80 -19.13 -5.69
C GLN A 370 -23.97 -18.76 -4.78
#